data_AF-A0AA37B3V6-F1
#
_entry.id   AF-A0AA37B3V6-F1
#
_cell.length_a   1.000
_cell.length_b   1.000
_cell.length_c   1.000
_cell.angle_alpha   90.00
_cell.angle_beta   90.00
_cell.angle_gamma   90.00
#
_symmetry.space_group_name_H-M   'P 1'
#
loop_
_entity.id
_entity.type
_entity.pdbx_description
1 polymer ?
#
loop_
_entity_poly.entity_id
_entity_poly.type
_entity_poly.pdbx_seq_one_letter_code
_entity_poly.pdbx_strand_id
1 'polypeptide(L)'
;MIDKKAHHYLQEMGIDVWLTREALVAKPLQELPAWPLVVVINAKALQQHLDLFKGIVAAMKLDWADIHCTSAEHFPEGYQGWVLWAEPSENNPQLPQLLRCDPEQLANNKQAKRILWQQICSQILNQS
;
A
#
# COMPACT_ATOMS: atom_id res chain seq x y z
N MET A 1 31.32 -22.40 20.63
CA MET A 1 32.62 -22.47 19.94
C MET A 1 32.32 -22.40 18.45
N ILE A 2 32.23 -21.17 17.93
CA ILE A 2 31.94 -20.94 16.52
C ILE A 2 33.20 -21.35 15.75
N ASP A 3 33.01 -22.24 14.78
CA ASP A 3 34.05 -22.93 14.03
C ASP A 3 35.04 -21.91 13.42
N LYS A 4 36.35 -22.10 13.67
CA LYS A 4 37.42 -21.22 13.18
C LYS A 4 37.40 -21.09 11.65
N LYS A 5 36.82 -22.06 10.96
CA LYS A 5 36.63 -22.04 9.50
C LYS A 5 35.62 -20.99 9.05
N ALA A 6 34.57 -20.72 9.84
CA ALA A 6 33.56 -19.71 9.52
C ALA A 6 34.14 -18.29 9.60
N HIS A 7 35.04 -18.04 10.55
CA HIS A 7 35.73 -16.74 10.66
C HIS A 7 36.66 -16.45 9.47
N HIS A 8 37.43 -17.46 9.03
CA HIS A 8 38.33 -17.30 7.90
C HIS A 8 37.58 -17.01 6.59
N TYR A 9 36.46 -17.71 6.37
CA TYR A 9 35.62 -17.50 5.19
C TYR A 9 35.00 -16.09 5.15
N LEU A 10 34.58 -15.55 6.31
CA LEU A 10 34.04 -14.19 6.40
C LEU A 10 35.11 -13.11 6.15
N GLN A 11 36.34 -13.35 6.60
CA GLN A 11 37.47 -12.44 6.35
C GLN A 11 37.90 -12.44 4.87
N GLU A 12 37.94 -13.60 4.22
CA GLU A 12 38.26 -13.69 2.78
C GLU A 12 37.19 -13.02 1.89
N MET A 13 35.94 -12.96 2.36
CA MET A 13 34.84 -12.28 1.68
C MET A 13 34.76 -10.77 1.99
N GLY A 14 35.70 -10.22 2.76
CA GLY A 14 35.74 -8.78 3.12
C GLY A 14 34.63 -8.35 4.08
N ILE A 15 34.01 -9.28 4.80
CA ILE A 15 32.91 -9.02 5.73
C ILE A 15 33.50 -8.75 7.11
N ASP A 16 33.91 -7.50 7.33
CA ASP A 16 34.41 -7.01 8.63
C ASP A 16 33.20 -6.57 9.49
N VAL A 17 32.46 -7.53 10.05
CA VAL A 17 31.25 -7.23 10.83
C VAL A 17 31.62 -7.03 12.30
N TRP A 18 31.93 -5.78 12.62
CA TRP A 18 31.43 -5.16 13.84
C TRP A 18 30.72 -3.87 13.43
N LEU A 19 29.43 -3.99 13.08
CA LEU A 19 28.55 -2.84 12.92
C LEU A 19 28.37 -2.18 14.30
N THR A 20 29.26 -1.24 14.62
CA THR A 20 29.04 -0.26 15.69
C THR A 20 27.73 0.46 15.40
N ARG A 21 26.83 0.41 16.38
CA ARG A 21 25.43 0.83 16.32
C ARG A 21 25.21 2.34 16.03
N GLU A 22 26.27 3.10 15.80
CA GLU A 22 26.26 4.57 15.74
C GLU A 22 26.38 5.16 14.31
N ALA A 23 26.48 4.34 13.27
CA ALA A 23 26.49 4.80 11.87
C ALA A 23 25.14 4.64 11.13
N LEU A 24 24.01 4.58 11.86
CA LEU A 24 22.67 4.55 11.25
C LEU A 24 22.02 5.93 11.09
N VAL A 25 22.74 7.02 11.41
CA VAL A 25 22.30 8.39 11.18
C VAL A 25 22.91 8.91 9.89
N ALA A 26 22.34 8.50 8.74
CA ALA A 26 22.40 9.20 7.44
C ALA A 26 21.94 8.30 6.28
N LYS A 27 20.91 7.46 6.47
CA LYS A 27 20.16 6.97 5.31
C LYS A 27 19.02 7.95 5.06
N PRO A 28 18.91 8.57 3.87
CA PRO A 28 17.64 9.19 3.50
C PRO A 28 16.56 8.12 3.67
N LEU A 29 15.48 8.49 4.37
CA LEU A 29 14.32 7.63 4.57
C LEU A 29 13.99 6.98 3.22
N GLN A 30 13.99 5.65 3.20
CA GLN A 30 13.67 4.86 2.02
C GLN A 30 12.46 5.49 1.34
N GLU A 31 12.60 5.81 0.06
CA GLU A 31 11.45 6.05 -0.80
C GLU A 31 10.47 4.90 -0.53
N LEU A 32 9.32 5.23 0.05
CA LEU A 32 8.22 4.28 0.17
C LEU A 32 8.08 3.60 -1.19
N PRO A 33 7.85 2.28 -1.26
CA PRO A 33 7.64 1.64 -2.54
C PRO A 33 6.57 2.44 -3.27
N ALA A 34 6.86 2.85 -4.51
CA ALA A 34 5.92 3.59 -5.33
C ALA A 34 4.78 2.65 -5.73
N TRP A 35 3.89 2.34 -4.79
CA TRP A 35 2.71 1.56 -5.04
C TRP A 35 1.77 2.41 -5.87
N PRO A 36 1.35 1.95 -7.05
CA PRO A 36 0.44 2.71 -7.89
C PRO A 36 -0.93 2.93 -7.21
N LEU A 37 -1.31 2.04 -6.27
CA LEU A 37 -2.50 2.15 -5.45
C LEU A 37 -2.36 1.33 -4.16
N VAL A 38 -2.81 1.90 -3.05
CA VAL A 38 -3.00 1.18 -1.77
C VAL A 38 -4.49 0.99 -1.52
N VAL A 39 -4.93 -0.24 -1.24
CA VAL A 39 -6.31 -0.54 -0.86
C VAL A 39 -6.37 -0.76 0.64
N VAL A 40 -7.13 0.11 1.33
CA VAL A 40 -7.37 0.00 2.77
C VAL A 40 -8.69 -0.73 2.99
N ILE A 41 -8.61 -1.96 3.49
CA ILE A 41 -9.76 -2.84 3.66
C ILE A 41 -9.48 -3.94 4.70
N ASN A 42 -10.50 -4.28 5.49
CA ASN A 42 -10.42 -5.43 6.40
C ASN A 42 -10.32 -6.75 5.60
N ALA A 43 -9.48 -7.68 6.07
CA ALA A 43 -9.25 -8.98 5.43
C ALA A 43 -10.54 -9.76 5.10
N LYS A 44 -11.56 -9.73 5.97
CA LYS A 44 -12.83 -10.41 5.76
C LYS A 44 -13.61 -9.81 4.58
N ALA A 45 -13.70 -8.48 4.52
CA ALA A 45 -14.38 -7.77 3.45
C ALA A 45 -13.63 -7.93 2.12
N LEU A 46 -12.29 -7.93 2.16
CA LEU A 46 -11.47 -8.19 0.98
C LEU A 46 -11.71 -9.59 0.42
N GLN A 47 -11.74 -10.63 1.26
CA GLN A 47 -12.04 -11.98 0.81
C GLN A 47 -13.43 -12.09 0.19
N GLN A 48 -14.42 -11.44 0.78
CA GLN A 48 -15.80 -11.47 0.30
C GLN A 48 -15.98 -10.74 -1.04
N HIS A 49 -15.20 -9.69 -1.29
CA HIS A 49 -15.36 -8.80 -2.44
C HIS A 49 -14.13 -8.77 -3.36
N LEU A 50 -13.28 -9.79 -3.34
CA LEU A 50 -12.00 -9.80 -4.04
C LEU A 50 -12.15 -9.53 -5.55
N ASP A 51 -13.09 -10.19 -6.21
CA ASP A 51 -13.30 -10.04 -7.66
C ASP A 51 -13.78 -8.63 -8.04
N LEU A 52 -14.55 -7.99 -7.15
CA LEU A 52 -14.98 -6.61 -7.33
C LEU A 52 -13.78 -5.66 -7.29
N PHE A 53 -12.89 -5.81 -6.31
CA PHE A 53 -11.69 -4.96 -6.19
C PHE A 53 -10.71 -5.19 -7.34
N LYS A 54 -10.51 -6.44 -7.76
CA LYS A 54 -9.74 -6.75 -8.98
C LYS A 54 -10.33 -6.06 -10.22
N GLY A 55 -11.65 -6.05 -10.36
CA GLY A 55 -12.32 -5.34 -11.44
C GLY A 55 -12.12 -3.83 -11.39
N ILE A 56 -12.15 -3.22 -10.20
CA ILE A 56 -11.88 -1.79 -10.01
C ILE A 56 -10.43 -1.45 -10.38
N VAL A 57 -9.47 -2.23 -9.89
CA VAL A 57 -8.04 -2.08 -10.18
C VAL A 57 -7.77 -2.20 -11.68
N ALA A 58 -8.36 -3.22 -12.34
CA ALA A 58 -8.26 -3.39 -13.77
C ALA A 58 -8.88 -2.21 -14.55
N ALA A 59 -10.00 -1.65 -14.08
CA ALA A 59 -10.61 -0.46 -14.69
C ALA A 59 -9.72 0.80 -14.58
N MET A 60 -8.88 0.87 -13.54
CA MET A 60 -7.84 1.89 -13.40
C MET A 60 -6.58 1.61 -14.24
N LYS A 61 -6.58 0.54 -15.06
CA LYS A 61 -5.44 0.06 -15.85
C LYS A 61 -4.22 -0.33 -15.01
N LEU A 62 -4.46 -0.82 -13.80
CA LEU A 62 -3.44 -1.33 -12.90
C LEU A 62 -3.50 -2.86 -12.85
N ASP A 63 -2.38 -3.50 -12.52
CA ASP A 63 -2.33 -4.93 -12.21
C ASP A 63 -2.56 -5.13 -10.70
N TRP A 64 -3.38 -6.13 -10.35
CA TRP A 64 -3.61 -6.50 -8.96
C TRP A 64 -2.33 -6.93 -8.23
N ALA A 65 -1.37 -7.51 -8.97
CA ALA A 65 -0.09 -7.94 -8.39
C ALA A 65 0.74 -6.77 -7.82
N ASP A 66 0.51 -5.55 -8.32
CA ASP A 66 1.24 -4.34 -7.91
C ASP A 66 0.50 -3.55 -6.81
N ILE A 67 -0.64 -4.05 -6.34
CA ILE A 67 -1.49 -3.36 -5.36
C ILE A 67 -1.14 -3.80 -3.95
N HIS A 68 -0.91 -2.83 -3.08
CA HIS A 68 -0.75 -3.10 -1.66
C HIS A 68 -2.09 -3.05 -0.95
N CYS A 69 -2.45 -4.14 -0.26
CA CYS A 69 -3.64 -4.20 0.58
C CYS A 69 -3.25 -4.14 2.06
N THR A 70 -3.89 -3.25 2.83
CA THR A 70 -3.65 -3.09 4.27
C THR A 70 -4.96 -2.81 5.00
N SER A 71 -4.98 -2.97 6.33
CA SER A 71 -6.08 -2.45 7.16
C SER A 71 -5.81 -1.01 7.59
N ALA A 72 -6.86 -0.31 8.03
CA ALA A 72 -6.73 1.07 8.51
C ALA A 72 -5.71 1.22 9.66
N GLU A 73 -5.61 0.21 10.53
CA GLU A 73 -4.68 0.18 11.68
C GLU A 73 -3.20 0.16 11.28
N HIS A 74 -2.88 -0.38 10.10
CA HIS A 74 -1.50 -0.51 9.60
C HIS A 74 -1.21 0.48 8.48
N PHE A 75 -2.12 1.43 8.21
CA PHE A 75 -1.92 2.42 7.17
C PHE A 75 -0.86 3.45 7.63
N PRO A 76 0.23 3.66 6.88
CA PRO A 76 1.31 4.54 7.30
C PRO A 76 0.88 6.01 7.28
N GLU A 77 1.21 6.74 8.36
CA GLU A 77 1.05 8.19 8.41
C GLU A 77 1.96 8.85 7.37
N GLY A 78 1.39 9.74 6.54
CA GLY A 78 2.14 10.49 5.53
C GLY A 78 2.34 9.79 4.19
N TYR A 79 1.62 8.72 3.88
CA TYR A 79 1.62 8.13 2.54
C TYR A 79 1.19 9.15 1.48
N GLN A 80 1.99 9.27 0.42
CA GLN A 80 1.73 10.14 -0.71
C GLN A 80 1.52 9.29 -1.95
N GLY A 81 0.26 9.05 -2.31
CA GLY A 81 -0.12 8.28 -3.48
C GLY A 81 -1.62 8.01 -3.51
N TRP A 82 -2.05 7.25 -4.50
CA TRP A 82 -3.44 6.84 -4.63
C TRP A 82 -3.82 5.86 -3.51
N VAL A 83 -4.94 6.13 -2.86
CA VAL A 83 -5.50 5.27 -1.81
C VAL A 83 -6.97 5.00 -2.11
N LEU A 84 -7.34 3.72 -2.18
CA LEU A 84 -8.72 3.27 -2.18
C LEU A 84 -9.11 2.85 -0.76
N TRP A 85 -9.85 3.71 -0.09
CA TRP A 85 -10.32 3.48 1.26
C TRP A 85 -11.70 2.82 1.26
N ALA A 86 -11.72 1.55 1.64
CA ALA A 86 -12.91 0.70 1.63
C ALA A 86 -13.35 0.27 3.03
N GLU A 87 -12.83 0.91 4.09
CA GLU A 87 -13.29 0.71 5.46
C GLU A 87 -14.27 1.83 5.88
N PRO A 88 -15.41 1.52 6.52
CA PRO A 88 -16.41 2.49 6.96
C PRO A 88 -16.01 3.29 8.22
N SER A 89 -14.70 3.49 8.43
CA SER A 89 -14.14 4.18 9.59
C SER A 89 -14.15 5.72 9.39
N GLU A 90 -14.40 6.46 10.47
CA GLU A 90 -14.32 7.94 10.47
C GLU A 90 -12.88 8.46 10.41
N ASN A 91 -11.88 7.60 10.66
CA ASN A 91 -10.45 7.95 10.67
C ASN A 91 -9.85 7.95 9.26
N ASN A 92 -10.56 8.52 8.29
CA ASN A 92 -10.07 8.63 6.93
C ASN A 92 -8.97 9.69 6.88
N PRO A 93 -7.76 9.36 6.40
CA PRO A 93 -6.69 10.35 6.30
C PRO A 93 -7.08 11.41 5.26
N GLN A 94 -6.72 12.66 5.50
CA GLN A 94 -6.91 13.73 4.53
C GLN A 94 -5.79 13.66 3.49
N LEU A 95 -5.99 12.82 2.47
CA LEU A 95 -5.06 12.66 1.36
C LEU A 95 -5.64 13.28 0.09
N PRO A 96 -4.80 13.94 -0.73
CA PRO A 96 -5.26 14.54 -1.98
C PRO A 96 -5.81 13.49 -2.95
N GLN A 97 -5.24 12.28 -2.99
CA GLN A 97 -5.61 11.20 -3.92
C GLN A 97 -6.35 10.05 -3.21
N LEU A 98 -7.36 10.41 -2.42
CA LEU A 98 -8.21 9.47 -1.69
C LEU A 98 -9.49 9.15 -2.46
N LEU A 99 -9.73 7.86 -2.71
CA LEU A 99 -10.97 7.30 -3.20
C LEU A 99 -11.70 6.61 -2.04
N ARG A 100 -12.99 6.91 -1.85
CA ARG A 100 -13.79 6.33 -0.77
C ARG A 100 -14.87 5.44 -1.32
N CYS A 101 -15.02 4.27 -0.73
CA CYS A 101 -16.13 3.38 -1.03
C CYS A 101 -16.53 2.52 0.15
N ASP A 102 -17.73 1.97 0.06
CA ASP A 102 -18.20 0.89 0.91
C ASP A 102 -18.27 -0.38 0.05
N PRO A 103 -17.54 -1.46 0.39
CA PRO A 103 -17.54 -2.72 -0.36
C PRO A 103 -18.94 -3.33 -0.56
N GLU A 104 -19.77 -3.30 0.48
CA GLU A 104 -21.11 -3.89 0.44
C GLU A 104 -22.04 -3.08 -0.45
N GLN A 105 -21.96 -1.75 -0.37
CA GLN A 105 -22.71 -0.89 -1.27
C GLN A 105 -22.21 -1.00 -2.71
N LEU A 106 -20.90 -1.11 -2.94
CA LEU A 106 -20.39 -1.30 -4.29
C LEU A 106 -20.87 -2.62 -4.89
N ALA A 107 -20.94 -3.71 -4.12
CA ALA A 107 -21.41 -4.99 -4.62
C ALA A 107 -22.86 -4.90 -5.13
N ASN A 108 -23.73 -4.21 -4.38
CA ASN A 108 -25.19 -4.27 -4.58
C ASN A 108 -25.80 -3.02 -5.23
N ASN A 109 -25.11 -1.88 -5.26
CA ASN A 109 -25.66 -0.59 -5.68
C ASN A 109 -24.92 -0.01 -6.89
N LYS A 110 -25.64 0.11 -8.03
CA LYS A 110 -25.11 0.74 -9.24
C LYS A 110 -24.73 2.22 -9.04
N GLN A 111 -25.44 2.93 -8.16
CA GLN A 111 -25.14 4.32 -7.86
C GLN A 111 -23.82 4.45 -7.09
N ALA A 112 -23.52 3.54 -6.15
CA ALA A 112 -22.24 3.50 -5.45
C ALA A 112 -21.07 3.29 -6.43
N LYS A 113 -21.22 2.39 -7.41
CA LYS A 113 -20.21 2.20 -8.48
C LYS A 113 -20.01 3.47 -9.31
N ARG A 114 -21.08 4.18 -9.66
CA ARG A 114 -21.01 5.46 -10.40
C ARG A 114 -20.30 6.54 -9.59
N ILE A 115 -20.59 6.64 -8.30
CA ILE A 115 -19.95 7.61 -7.39
C ILE A 115 -18.45 7.33 -7.29
N LEU A 116 -18.04 6.07 -7.13
CA LEU A 116 -16.62 5.72 -7.13
C LEU A 116 -15.95 6.08 -8.46
N TRP A 117 -16.61 5.78 -9.58
CA TRP A 117 -16.07 6.14 -10.91
C TRP A 117 -15.92 7.66 -11.09
N GLN A 118 -16.89 8.44 -10.61
CA GLN A 118 -16.81 9.90 -10.62
C GLN A 118 -15.63 10.41 -9.78
N GLN A 119 -15.36 9.82 -8.62
CA GLN A 119 -14.18 10.15 -7.81
C GLN A 119 -12.88 9.83 -8.55
N ILE A 120 -12.80 8.68 -9.24
CA ILE A 120 -11.62 8.32 -10.03
C ILE A 120 -11.40 9.36 -11.14
N CYS A 121 -12.44 9.68 -11.92
CA CYS A 121 -12.33 10.65 -12.99
C CYS A 121 -11.97 12.06 -12.49
N SER A 122 -12.58 12.53 -11.40
CA SER A 122 -12.29 13.87 -10.87
C SER A 122 -10.85 13.98 -10.40
N GLN A 123 -10.33 12.94 -9.74
CA GLN A 123 -8.94 12.90 -9.27
C GLN A 123 -7.94 12.86 -10.43
N ILE A 124 -8.22 12.11 -11.51
CA ILE A 124 -7.37 12.10 -12.72
C ILE A 124 -7.40 13.47 -13.40
N LEU A 125 -8.57 14.10 -13.54
CA LEU A 125 -8.71 15.39 -14.22
C LEU A 125 -8.06 16.55 -13.45
N ASN A 126 -8.09 16.52 -12.12
CA ASN A 126 -7.51 17.56 -11.27
C ASN A 126 -5.98 17.44 -11.09
N GLN A 127 -5.36 16.39 -11.63
CA GLN A 127 -3.90 16.24 -11.66
C GLN A 127 -3.24 16.88 -12.90
N SER A 128 -4.04 17.48 -13.79
CA SER A 128 -3.60 18.21 -15.00
C SER A 128 -3.42 19.70 -14.71
#